data_AF-A0A662LIB8-F1
#
_entry.id   AF-A0A662LIB8-F1
#
_cell.length_a   1.000
_cell.length_b   1.000
_cell.length_c   1.000
_cell.angle_alpha   90.00
_cell.angle_beta   90.00
_cell.angle_gamma   90.00
#
_symmetry.space_group_name_H-M   'P 1'
#
loop_
_entity.id
_entity.type
_entity.pdbx_description
1 polymer ?
#
loop_
_entity_poly.entity_id
_entity_poly.type
_entity_poly.pdbx_seq_one_letter_code
_entity_poly.pdbx_strand_id
1 'polypeptide(L)'
;LRGEYQGAYPARTVEIRFDGGEWIPLKWSGNGSFNLTYNLSAVIPGPHRLEVRAYDGSLYTGVAVINITVMVMPLDSDGDGLPDYREEELGTSPFNPDTDDDGLPDGIEVDTSDGVATDPTNPDTDGDFLLDGMEDINRNGRVDKGETDPLDPDTDGDGIPDGKDPSPLEPEKKRSNVDFILWTEVLLLAVLIVALLLVVIKRWRGR
;
A
#
# COMPACT_ATOMS: atom_id res chain seq x y z
N LEU A 1 6.62 36.24 -6.13
CA LEU A 1 8.05 36.56 -6.33
C LEU A 1 8.34 37.96 -5.78
N ARG A 2 9.43 38.15 -5.03
CA ARG A 2 9.93 39.49 -4.63
C ARG A 2 11.24 39.74 -5.35
N GLY A 3 11.40 40.92 -5.95
CA GLY A 3 12.63 41.37 -6.58
C GLY A 3 12.91 42.81 -6.15
N GLU A 4 14.18 43.17 -6.02
CA GLU A 4 14.60 44.53 -5.66
C GLU A 4 15.12 45.28 -6.90
N TYR A 5 14.72 46.54 -7.00
CA TYR A 5 15.07 47.44 -8.09
C TYR A 5 16.00 48.54 -7.57
N GLN A 6 17.14 48.77 -8.23
CA GLN A 6 18.12 49.81 -7.90
C GLN A 6 18.39 50.75 -9.09
N GLY A 7 17.35 51.33 -9.69
CA GLY A 7 17.53 52.40 -10.67
C GLY A 7 17.20 53.78 -10.10
N ALA A 8 17.70 54.83 -10.77
CA ALA A 8 17.58 56.22 -10.33
C ALA A 8 16.13 56.75 -10.35
N TYR A 9 15.24 56.09 -11.07
CA TYR A 9 13.81 56.41 -11.20
C TYR A 9 12.97 55.17 -10.94
N PRO A 10 11.75 55.26 -10.38
CA PRO A 10 10.90 54.10 -10.20
C PRO A 10 10.66 53.37 -11.54
N ALA A 11 10.71 52.04 -11.53
CA ALA A 11 10.41 51.23 -12.70
C ALA A 11 9.06 51.63 -13.31
N ARG A 12 9.01 51.78 -14.64
CA ARG A 12 7.79 52.09 -15.39
C ARG A 12 7.06 50.81 -15.75
N THR A 13 7.79 49.76 -16.12
CA THR A 13 7.24 48.44 -16.43
C THR A 13 8.12 47.34 -15.86
N VAL A 14 7.50 46.21 -15.53
CA VAL A 14 8.19 44.94 -15.30
C VAL A 14 7.81 44.01 -16.43
N GLU A 15 8.75 43.24 -16.94
CA GLU A 15 8.52 42.27 -18.00
C GLU A 15 8.94 40.89 -17.51
N ILE A 16 8.19 39.89 -17.95
CA ILE A 16 8.47 38.48 -17.68
C ILE A 16 8.54 37.70 -18.98
N ARG A 17 9.23 36.58 -19.00
CA ARG A 17 9.09 35.58 -20.07
C ARG A 17 9.36 34.18 -19.54
N PHE A 18 8.85 33.20 -20.25
CA PHE A 18 9.01 31.79 -19.92
C PHE A 18 9.94 31.14 -20.94
N ASP A 19 10.93 30.38 -20.48
CA ASP A 19 11.87 29.61 -21.30
C ASP A 19 12.51 30.38 -22.46
N GLY A 20 12.84 31.65 -22.25
CA GLY A 20 13.44 32.49 -23.29
C GLY A 20 12.48 32.97 -24.38
N GLY A 21 11.17 32.77 -24.22
CA GLY A 21 10.13 33.25 -25.12
C GLY A 21 9.98 34.79 -25.17
N GLU A 22 8.83 35.25 -25.64
CA GLU A 22 8.58 36.70 -25.75
C GLU A 22 8.38 37.37 -24.38
N TRP A 23 8.84 38.62 -24.27
CA TRP A 23 8.66 39.43 -23.07
C TRP A 23 7.22 39.92 -22.96
N ILE A 24 6.59 39.59 -21.84
CA ILE A 24 5.23 39.98 -21.48
C ILE A 24 5.30 41.12 -20.47
N PRO A 25 4.82 42.33 -20.82
CA PRO A 25 4.82 43.47 -19.91
C PRO A 25 3.73 43.33 -18.85
N LEU A 26 4.10 43.55 -17.59
CA LEU A 26 3.22 43.63 -16.43
C LEU A 26 3.02 45.09 -16.03
N LYS A 27 1.75 45.44 -15.73
CA LYS A 27 1.42 46.76 -15.21
C LYS A 27 2.02 46.92 -13.82
N TRP A 28 2.86 47.95 -13.66
CA TRP A 28 3.45 48.32 -12.38
C TRP A 28 2.40 48.94 -11.46
N SER A 29 2.30 48.47 -10.21
CA SER A 29 1.32 48.95 -9.23
C SER A 29 1.76 50.21 -8.47
N GLY A 30 2.98 50.70 -8.68
CA GLY A 30 3.53 51.87 -8.00
C GLY A 30 4.16 51.58 -6.62
N ASN A 31 3.79 50.49 -5.96
CA ASN A 31 4.21 50.16 -4.59
C ASN A 31 5.40 49.16 -4.50
N GLY A 32 6.17 48.99 -5.57
CA GLY A 32 7.34 48.09 -5.54
C GLY A 32 7.02 46.60 -5.66
N SER A 33 5.78 46.22 -5.94
CA SER A 33 5.37 44.82 -6.08
C SER A 33 4.45 44.60 -7.28
N PHE A 34 4.51 43.40 -7.85
CA PHE A 34 3.62 42.95 -8.92
C PHE A 34 3.16 41.51 -8.62
N ASN A 35 1.94 41.19 -9.05
CA ASN A 35 1.40 39.83 -9.00
C ASN A 35 1.17 39.32 -10.42
N LEU A 36 1.48 38.04 -10.63
CA LEU A 36 1.23 37.31 -11.87
C LEU A 36 0.50 36.03 -11.52
N THR A 37 -0.62 35.80 -12.20
CA THR A 37 -1.26 34.47 -12.28
C THR A 37 -1.00 33.94 -13.67
N TYR A 38 -0.38 32.77 -13.77
CA TYR A 38 -0.10 32.10 -15.05
C TYR A 38 -0.75 30.73 -15.03
N ASN A 39 -1.50 30.40 -16.08
CA ASN A 39 -2.13 29.09 -16.20
C ASN A 39 -1.11 28.09 -16.74
N LEU A 40 -0.72 27.11 -15.91
CA LEU A 40 0.24 26.07 -16.28
C LEU A 40 -0.39 24.89 -17.05
N SER A 41 -1.71 24.89 -17.30
CA SER A 41 -2.42 23.79 -17.99
C SER A 41 -1.82 23.42 -19.35
N ALA A 42 -1.19 24.38 -20.03
CA ALA A 42 -0.59 24.21 -21.35
C ALA A 42 0.95 24.07 -21.32
N VAL A 43 1.55 24.07 -20.13
CA VAL A 43 3.00 23.94 -19.96
C VAL A 43 3.34 22.47 -19.88
N ILE A 44 4.25 22.02 -20.75
CA ILE A 44 4.74 20.64 -20.76
C ILE A 44 5.39 20.34 -19.41
N PRO A 45 5.23 19.15 -18.82
CA PRO A 45 5.91 18.82 -17.58
C PRO A 45 7.43 18.84 -17.75
N GLY A 46 8.14 19.36 -16.76
CA GLY A 46 9.59 19.44 -16.76
C GLY A 46 10.15 20.70 -16.10
N PRO A 47 11.48 20.91 -16.20
CA PRO A 47 12.15 22.09 -15.71
C PRO A 47 11.91 23.29 -16.63
N HIS A 48 11.59 24.43 -16.03
CA HIS A 48 11.35 25.69 -16.73
C HIS A 48 12.02 26.87 -16.05
N ARG A 49 12.20 27.94 -16.83
CA ARG A 49 12.82 29.20 -16.40
C ARG A 49 11.83 30.34 -16.56
N LEU A 50 11.47 30.97 -15.45
CA LEU A 50 10.81 32.27 -15.45
C LEU A 50 11.86 33.36 -15.35
N GLU A 51 11.92 34.22 -16.35
CA GLU A 51 12.87 35.32 -16.43
C GLU A 51 12.15 36.65 -16.20
N VAL A 52 12.73 37.54 -15.39
CA VAL A 52 12.12 38.81 -14.99
C VAL A 52 13.11 39.96 -15.18
N ARG A 53 12.65 41.08 -15.73
CA ARG A 53 13.42 42.34 -15.79
C ARG A 53 12.51 43.55 -15.59
N ALA A 54 13.08 44.69 -15.18
CA ALA A 54 12.35 45.95 -15.07
C ALA A 54 12.90 46.98 -16.05
N TYR A 55 12.04 47.91 -16.47
CA TYR A 55 12.36 49.02 -17.38
C TYR A 55 11.93 50.35 -16.77
N ASP A 56 12.81 51.33 -16.75
CA ASP A 56 12.56 52.65 -16.15
C ASP A 56 12.12 53.73 -17.17
N GLY A 57 12.01 53.36 -18.45
CA GLY A 57 11.77 54.28 -19.55
C GLY A 57 13.01 54.66 -20.35
N SER A 58 14.19 54.25 -19.90
CA SER A 58 15.48 54.46 -20.59
C SER A 58 16.32 53.18 -20.62
N LEU A 59 16.38 52.43 -19.52
CA LEU A 59 17.22 51.25 -19.34
C LEU A 59 16.45 50.08 -18.74
N TYR A 60 16.91 48.88 -19.08
CA TYR A 60 16.50 47.63 -18.46
C TYR A 60 17.45 47.22 -17.33
N THR A 61 16.92 46.55 -16.30
CA THR A 61 17.74 45.85 -15.31
C THR A 61 18.40 44.61 -15.91
N GLY A 62 19.33 44.00 -15.15
CA GLY A 62 19.68 42.60 -15.37
C GLY A 62 18.45 41.68 -15.28
N VAL A 63 18.57 40.49 -15.87
CA VAL A 63 17.51 39.47 -15.85
C VAL A 63 17.66 38.61 -14.61
N ALA A 64 16.64 38.60 -13.76
CA ALA A 64 16.50 37.63 -12.68
C ALA A 64 15.91 36.32 -13.25
N VAL A 65 16.48 35.17 -12.89
CA VAL A 65 16.03 33.85 -13.34
C VAL A 65 15.49 33.08 -12.14
N ILE A 66 14.27 32.57 -12.27
CA ILE A 66 13.65 31.66 -11.32
C ILE A 66 13.45 30.32 -12.01
N ASN A 67 14.05 29.27 -11.45
CA ASN A 67 13.85 27.91 -11.94
C ASN A 67 12.62 27.34 -11.25
N ILE A 68 11.71 26.76 -12.04
CA ILE A 68 10.54 26.02 -11.55
C ILE A 68 10.50 24.65 -12.22
N THR A 69 9.88 23.68 -11.57
CA THR A 69 9.59 22.38 -12.19
C THR A 69 8.09 22.20 -12.22
N VAL A 70 7.52 22.04 -13.42
CA VAL A 70 6.12 21.68 -13.59
C VAL A 70 6.06 20.15 -13.57
N MET A 71 5.36 19.58 -12.60
CA MET A 71 5.16 18.13 -12.50
C MET A 71 3.70 17.82 -12.83
N VAL A 72 3.48 16.74 -13.58
CA VAL A 72 2.19 16.03 -13.52
C VAL A 72 2.38 15.07 -12.37
N MET A 73 1.83 15.42 -11.21
CA MET A 73 1.51 14.37 -10.26
C MET A 73 0.30 13.65 -10.86
N PRO A 74 0.31 12.31 -10.96
CA PRO A 74 -0.93 11.61 -11.17
C PRO A 74 -1.94 12.10 -10.13
N LEU A 75 -3.16 12.40 -10.57
CA LEU A 75 -4.24 12.65 -9.62
C LEU A 75 -4.44 11.36 -8.82
N ASP A 76 -4.58 11.51 -7.51
CA ASP A 76 -4.82 10.46 -6.52
C ASP A 76 -5.82 11.10 -5.56
N SER A 77 -7.09 10.86 -5.85
CA SER A 77 -8.22 11.64 -5.37
C SER A 77 -8.66 11.26 -3.95
N ASP A 78 -8.41 10.03 -3.51
CA ASP A 78 -8.62 9.56 -2.13
C ASP A 78 -7.33 9.40 -1.31
N GLY A 79 -6.16 9.40 -1.95
CA GLY A 79 -4.87 9.48 -1.29
C GLY A 79 -4.37 8.14 -0.74
N ASP A 80 -4.78 7.03 -1.34
CA ASP A 80 -4.35 5.68 -0.95
C ASP A 80 -3.00 5.27 -1.58
N GLY A 81 -2.51 6.05 -2.54
CA GLY A 81 -1.26 5.80 -3.27
C GLY A 81 -1.44 5.20 -4.65
N LEU A 82 -2.67 4.85 -5.06
CA LEU A 82 -3.06 4.42 -6.38
C LEU A 82 -3.62 5.62 -7.18
N PRO A 83 -3.02 6.01 -8.30
CA PRO A 83 -3.56 7.12 -9.08
C PRO A 83 -4.91 6.82 -9.75
N ASP A 84 -5.79 7.83 -9.86
CA ASP A 84 -7.14 7.75 -10.48
C ASP A 84 -7.17 7.03 -11.84
N TYR A 85 -6.14 7.23 -12.67
CA TYR A 85 -6.08 6.61 -14.00
C TYR A 85 -5.81 5.10 -13.93
N ARG A 86 -5.06 4.66 -12.91
CA ARG A 86 -4.77 3.25 -12.62
C ARG A 86 -5.97 2.60 -11.97
N GLU A 87 -6.68 3.31 -11.10
CA GLU A 87 -7.91 2.83 -10.49
C GLU A 87 -8.97 2.50 -11.54
N GLU A 88 -9.17 3.40 -12.53
CA GLU A 88 -10.07 3.13 -13.66
C GLU A 88 -9.65 1.89 -14.47
N GLU A 89 -8.34 1.62 -14.62
CA GLU A 89 -7.82 0.44 -15.31
C GLU A 89 -8.04 -0.87 -14.53
N LEU A 90 -7.98 -0.81 -13.20
CA LEU A 90 -8.10 -1.95 -12.29
C LEU A 90 -9.55 -2.22 -11.85
N GLY A 91 -10.44 -1.25 -12.05
CA GLY A 91 -11.84 -1.35 -11.65
C GLY A 91 -12.10 -0.89 -10.21
N THR A 92 -11.12 -0.25 -9.58
CA THR A 92 -11.26 0.38 -8.27
C THR A 92 -11.86 1.78 -8.38
N SER A 93 -12.16 2.42 -7.25
CA SER A 93 -12.89 3.67 -7.20
C SER A 93 -11.99 4.86 -6.83
N PRO A 94 -11.81 5.87 -7.72
CA PRO A 94 -11.00 7.08 -7.46
C PRO A 94 -11.35 7.96 -6.27
N PHE A 95 -12.36 7.60 -5.50
CA PHE A 95 -12.80 8.36 -4.34
C PHE A 95 -13.04 7.45 -3.13
N ASN A 96 -12.58 6.21 -3.19
CA ASN A 96 -12.71 5.22 -2.14
C ASN A 96 -11.39 4.44 -2.00
N PRO A 97 -10.61 4.68 -0.94
CA PRO A 97 -9.26 4.14 -0.82
C PRO A 97 -9.17 2.63 -0.55
N ASP A 98 -10.29 1.92 -0.52
CA ASP A 98 -10.47 0.51 -0.12
C ASP A 98 -11.78 0.04 -0.80
N THR A 99 -11.66 -0.43 -2.04
CA THR A 99 -12.78 -0.59 -2.97
C THR A 99 -13.73 -1.73 -2.57
N ASP A 100 -13.22 -2.79 -1.98
CA ASP A 100 -13.99 -3.96 -1.57
C ASP A 100 -14.30 -4.04 -0.07
N ASP A 101 -13.90 -3.01 0.69
CA ASP A 101 -14.19 -2.79 2.11
C ASP A 101 -13.61 -3.89 3.03
N ASP A 102 -12.44 -4.45 2.68
CA ASP A 102 -11.79 -5.52 3.43
C ASP A 102 -10.83 -4.99 4.53
N GLY A 103 -10.45 -3.72 4.43
CA GLY A 103 -9.58 -3.00 5.35
C GLY A 103 -8.14 -2.75 4.85
N LEU A 104 -7.76 -3.27 3.68
CA LEU A 104 -6.50 -3.03 3.00
C LEU A 104 -6.70 -1.99 1.89
N PRO A 105 -5.88 -0.93 1.79
CA PRO A 105 -6.08 0.08 0.76
C PRO A 105 -5.74 -0.41 -0.66
N ASP A 106 -6.48 -0.01 -1.70
CA ASP A 106 -6.27 -0.48 -3.08
C ASP A 106 -4.80 -0.28 -3.53
N GLY A 107 -4.22 0.87 -3.17
CA GLY A 107 -2.81 1.19 -3.42
C GLY A 107 -1.79 0.26 -2.78
N ILE A 108 -2.12 -0.36 -1.65
CA ILE A 108 -1.30 -1.40 -1.00
C ILE A 108 -1.50 -2.75 -1.69
N GLU A 109 -2.74 -3.12 -1.98
CA GLU A 109 -3.10 -4.39 -2.61
C GLU A 109 -2.43 -4.59 -3.96
N VAL A 110 -2.24 -3.51 -4.71
CA VAL A 110 -1.61 -3.57 -6.04
C VAL A 110 -0.08 -3.36 -5.99
N ASP A 111 0.49 -3.06 -4.82
CA ASP A 111 1.93 -2.81 -4.68
C ASP A 111 2.74 -4.11 -4.66
N THR A 112 3.12 -4.55 -5.85
CA THR A 112 4.00 -5.71 -6.04
C THR A 112 5.45 -5.52 -5.56
N SER A 113 5.85 -4.35 -5.05
CA SER A 113 7.23 -4.08 -4.66
C SER A 113 7.68 -4.92 -3.46
N ASP A 114 6.73 -5.32 -2.62
CA ASP A 114 6.97 -5.97 -1.33
C ASP A 114 6.50 -7.43 -1.24
N GLY A 115 5.78 -7.92 -2.25
CA GLY A 115 5.67 -9.35 -2.58
C GLY A 115 4.30 -10.00 -2.37
N VAL A 116 3.36 -9.33 -1.72
CA VAL A 116 1.95 -9.74 -1.63
C VAL A 116 1.13 -8.76 -2.45
N ALA A 117 0.32 -9.27 -3.36
CA ALA A 117 -0.60 -8.45 -4.13
C ALA A 117 -1.93 -9.18 -4.23
N THR A 118 -2.95 -8.59 -3.62
CA THR A 118 -4.33 -9.07 -3.55
C THR A 118 -5.16 -8.46 -4.68
N ASP A 119 -6.40 -8.92 -4.86
CA ASP A 119 -7.32 -8.33 -5.83
C ASP A 119 -8.14 -7.23 -5.14
N PRO A 120 -7.92 -5.94 -5.44
CA PRO A 120 -8.56 -4.81 -4.74
C PRO A 120 -10.07 -4.66 -5.01
N THR A 121 -10.67 -5.66 -5.64
CA THR A 121 -12.10 -5.73 -5.91
C THR A 121 -12.74 -6.99 -5.34
N ASN A 122 -11.96 -7.77 -4.59
CA ASN A 122 -12.36 -9.03 -3.99
C ASN A 122 -11.78 -9.15 -2.58
N PRO A 123 -12.62 -9.03 -1.52
CA PRO A 123 -12.14 -8.83 -0.15
C PRO A 123 -11.56 -10.10 0.51
N ASP A 124 -11.36 -11.18 -0.25
CA ASP A 124 -10.93 -12.53 0.17
C ASP A 124 -10.30 -13.17 -1.08
N THR A 125 -9.03 -12.85 -1.34
CA THR A 125 -8.34 -13.12 -2.62
C THR A 125 -8.17 -14.61 -2.88
N ASP A 126 -7.89 -15.41 -1.85
CA ASP A 126 -7.66 -16.85 -1.98
C ASP A 126 -8.91 -17.71 -1.71
N GLY A 127 -9.99 -17.11 -1.19
CA GLY A 127 -11.30 -17.71 -1.03
C GLY A 127 -11.42 -18.62 0.19
N ASP A 128 -10.69 -18.32 1.25
CA ASP A 128 -10.53 -19.15 2.44
C ASP A 128 -11.46 -18.77 3.62
N PHE A 129 -12.26 -17.71 3.42
CA PHE A 129 -13.19 -17.09 4.38
C PHE A 129 -12.57 -16.15 5.43
N LEU A 130 -11.28 -15.83 5.32
CA LEU A 130 -10.60 -14.73 5.98
C LEU A 130 -10.50 -13.56 4.97
N LEU A 131 -10.52 -12.32 5.44
CA LEU A 131 -10.43 -11.16 4.54
C LEU A 131 -8.97 -10.75 4.43
N ASP A 132 -8.50 -10.31 3.26
CA ASP A 132 -7.08 -10.01 3.04
C ASP A 132 -6.56 -8.97 4.04
N GLY A 133 -7.35 -7.92 4.31
CA GLY A 133 -7.08 -6.89 5.32
C GLY A 133 -7.09 -7.38 6.78
N MET A 134 -7.61 -8.58 7.07
CA MET A 134 -7.47 -9.25 8.38
C MET A 134 -6.20 -10.10 8.46
N GLU A 135 -5.69 -10.56 7.33
CA GLU A 135 -4.47 -11.36 7.22
C GLU A 135 -3.24 -10.45 7.32
N ASP A 136 -3.28 -9.28 6.69
CA ASP A 136 -2.28 -8.22 6.87
C ASP A 136 -2.68 -7.27 8.01
N ILE A 137 -2.43 -7.72 9.25
CA ILE A 137 -2.78 -6.99 10.49
C ILE A 137 -2.22 -5.57 10.50
N ASN A 138 -1.06 -5.37 9.88
CA ASN A 138 -0.36 -4.10 9.92
C ASN A 138 -0.49 -3.26 8.63
N ARG A 139 -1.16 -3.80 7.60
CA ARG A 139 -1.56 -3.16 6.34
C ARG A 139 -0.36 -2.60 5.58
N ASN A 140 0.69 -3.40 5.49
CA ASN A 140 1.94 -3.01 4.82
C ASN A 140 2.18 -3.75 3.49
N GLY A 141 1.24 -4.59 3.05
CA GLY A 141 1.34 -5.38 1.83
C GLY A 141 2.34 -6.54 1.93
N ARG A 142 2.58 -7.08 3.12
CA ARG A 142 3.55 -8.16 3.37
C ARG A 142 2.99 -9.18 4.35
N VAL A 143 3.39 -10.44 4.18
CA VAL A 143 3.20 -11.47 5.21
C VAL A 143 4.30 -11.34 6.26
N ASP A 144 3.96 -10.79 7.42
CA ASP A 144 4.83 -10.72 8.59
C ASP A 144 4.65 -11.92 9.53
N LYS A 145 5.54 -12.00 10.52
CA LYS A 145 5.47 -13.07 11.52
C LYS A 145 4.20 -12.94 12.37
N GLY A 146 3.32 -13.92 12.27
CA GLY A 146 2.06 -13.97 13.02
C GLY A 146 0.84 -13.59 12.20
N GLU A 147 1.03 -13.36 10.91
CA GLU A 147 0.01 -13.14 9.88
C GLU A 147 -0.12 -14.41 9.02
N THR A 148 -1.31 -14.63 8.47
CA THR A 148 -1.57 -15.63 7.41
C THR A 148 -1.20 -15.03 6.04
N ASP A 149 -1.12 -15.85 5.01
CA ASP A 149 -0.82 -15.40 3.64
C ASP A 149 -2.12 -15.27 2.84
N PRO A 150 -2.56 -14.06 2.46
CA PRO A 150 -3.84 -13.85 1.76
C PRO A 150 -3.87 -14.41 0.32
N LEU A 151 -2.80 -15.09 -0.09
CA LEU A 151 -2.68 -15.80 -1.36
C LEU A 151 -2.60 -17.34 -1.17
N ASP A 152 -2.67 -17.83 0.06
CA ASP A 152 -2.59 -19.24 0.42
C ASP A 152 -3.73 -19.64 1.37
N PRO A 153 -4.78 -20.34 0.88
CA PRO A 153 -6.02 -20.55 1.63
C PRO A 153 -5.90 -21.59 2.76
N ASP A 154 -4.69 -21.95 3.18
CA ASP A 154 -4.32 -22.94 4.22
C ASP A 154 -2.83 -22.70 4.57
N THR A 155 -2.54 -21.58 5.23
CA THR A 155 -1.17 -21.07 5.46
C THR A 155 -0.25 -22.10 6.13
N ASP A 156 -0.78 -22.93 7.03
CA ASP A 156 0.00 -23.93 7.74
C ASP A 156 -0.01 -25.34 7.11
N GLY A 157 -0.86 -25.54 6.11
CA GLY A 157 -0.92 -26.72 5.26
C GLY A 157 -1.48 -27.97 5.94
N ASP A 158 -2.33 -27.82 6.96
CA ASP A 158 -2.91 -28.95 7.67
C ASP A 158 -4.18 -29.52 7.00
N GLY A 159 -4.78 -28.74 6.10
CA GLY A 159 -5.99 -29.04 5.33
C GLY A 159 -7.26 -28.34 5.84
N ILE A 160 -7.17 -27.40 6.77
CA ILE A 160 -8.26 -26.55 7.25
C ILE A 160 -8.00 -25.12 6.73
N PRO A 161 -8.93 -24.50 5.98
CA PRO A 161 -8.74 -23.13 5.53
C PRO A 161 -8.59 -22.14 6.69
N ASP A 162 -7.76 -21.10 6.56
CA ASP A 162 -7.38 -20.22 7.66
C ASP A 162 -8.59 -19.50 8.27
N GLY A 163 -9.53 -19.03 7.43
CA GLY A 163 -10.82 -18.47 7.86
C GLY A 163 -11.70 -19.43 8.69
N LYS A 164 -11.36 -20.71 8.75
CA LYS A 164 -12.03 -21.76 9.55
C LYS A 164 -11.13 -22.44 10.56
N ASP A 165 -9.83 -22.18 10.53
CA ASP A 165 -8.85 -22.79 11.41
C ASP A 165 -8.79 -22.02 12.76
N PRO A 166 -8.98 -22.68 13.90
CA PRO A 166 -8.70 -22.09 15.20
C PRO A 166 -7.21 -21.75 15.43
N SER A 167 -6.30 -22.26 14.61
CA SER A 167 -4.85 -22.15 14.74
C SER A 167 -4.14 -22.11 13.36
N PRO A 168 -4.47 -21.14 12.48
CA PRO A 168 -4.08 -21.10 11.05
C PRO A 168 -2.56 -20.96 10.76
N LEU A 169 -1.74 -20.93 11.80
CA LEU A 169 -0.28 -20.80 11.71
C LEU A 169 0.43 -21.99 12.38
N GLU A 170 -0.32 -22.99 12.86
CA GLU A 170 0.17 -24.13 13.61
C GLU A 170 -0.53 -25.42 13.16
N PRO A 171 0.12 -26.25 12.31
CA PRO A 171 -0.58 -27.32 11.64
C PRO A 171 -1.14 -28.32 12.65
N GLU A 172 -2.44 -28.62 12.57
CA GLU A 172 -3.06 -29.61 13.43
C GLU A 172 -2.29 -30.93 13.29
N LYS A 173 -1.80 -31.43 14.43
CA LYS A 173 -1.24 -32.77 14.48
C LYS A 173 -2.37 -33.73 14.16
N LYS A 174 -2.44 -34.17 12.89
CA LYS A 174 -3.23 -35.35 12.49
C LYS A 174 -2.96 -36.41 13.53
N ARG A 175 -3.98 -36.79 14.31
CA ARG A 175 -3.89 -37.90 15.27
C ARG A 175 -3.42 -39.11 14.47
N SER A 176 -2.12 -39.35 14.54
CA SER A 176 -1.50 -40.36 13.73
C SER A 176 -2.04 -41.71 14.20
N ASN A 177 -2.28 -42.64 13.27
CA ASN A 177 -2.78 -43.97 13.60
C ASN A 177 -1.91 -44.71 14.63
N VAL A 178 -0.68 -44.25 14.90
CA VAL A 178 0.18 -44.79 15.97
C VAL A 178 -0.36 -44.52 17.37
N ASP A 179 -1.06 -43.40 17.62
CA ASP A 179 -1.72 -43.18 18.92
C ASP A 179 -2.81 -44.23 19.14
N PHE A 180 -3.58 -44.55 18.10
CA PHE A 180 -4.61 -45.59 18.15
C PHE A 180 -4.03 -47.00 18.31
N ILE A 181 -2.92 -47.32 17.62
CA ILE A 181 -2.25 -48.64 17.72
C ILE A 181 -1.69 -48.87 19.13
N LEU A 182 -1.04 -47.88 19.75
CA LEU A 182 -0.48 -48.01 21.10
C LEU A 182 -1.56 -48.36 22.14
N TRP A 183 -2.74 -47.74 22.08
CA TRP A 183 -3.83 -48.06 23.00
C TRP A 183 -4.38 -49.47 22.77
N THR A 184 -4.47 -49.93 21.52
CA THR A 184 -4.94 -51.29 21.24
C THR A 184 -3.97 -52.37 21.74
N GLU A 185 -2.65 -52.17 21.59
CA GLU A 185 -1.64 -53.12 22.10
C GLU A 185 -1.60 -53.15 23.62
N VAL A 186 -1.64 -51.98 24.29
CA VAL A 186 -1.71 -51.87 25.75
C VAL A 186 -2.96 -52.56 26.29
N LEU A 187 -4.11 -52.37 25.65
CA LEU A 187 -5.36 -53.01 26.05
C LEU A 187 -5.33 -54.53 25.84
N LEU A 188 -4.73 -55.02 24.75
CA LEU A 188 -4.53 -56.46 24.50
C LEU A 188 -3.63 -57.11 25.55
N LEU A 189 -2.53 -56.43 25.92
CA LEU A 189 -1.59 -56.90 26.93
C LEU A 189 -2.23 -56.94 28.32
N ALA A 190 -3.05 -55.93 28.66
CA ALA A 190 -3.81 -55.91 29.91
C ALA A 190 -4.83 -57.07 29.98
N VAL A 191 -5.56 -57.34 28.88
CA VAL A 191 -6.49 -58.47 28.80
C VAL A 191 -5.76 -59.81 28.97
N LEU A 192 -4.58 -59.98 28.35
CA LEU A 192 -3.76 -61.18 28.51
C LEU A 192 -3.28 -61.37 29.95
N ILE A 193 -2.82 -60.31 30.61
CA ILE A 193 -2.40 -60.36 32.03
C ILE A 193 -3.55 -60.79 32.92
N VAL A 194 -4.75 -60.20 32.74
CA VAL A 194 -5.94 -60.56 33.51
C VAL A 194 -6.33 -62.03 33.28
N ALA A 195 -6.33 -62.49 32.02
CA ALA A 195 -6.62 -63.89 31.70
C ALA A 195 -5.63 -64.85 32.37
N LEU A 196 -4.34 -64.52 32.38
CA LEU A 196 -3.29 -65.33 33.00
C LEU A 196 -3.44 -65.37 34.53
N LEU A 197 -3.76 -64.24 35.16
CA LEU A 197 -4.06 -64.16 36.59
C LEU A 197 -5.28 -65.03 36.96
N LEU A 198 -6.34 -64.99 36.16
CA LEU A 198 -7.53 -65.83 36.38
C LEU A 198 -7.20 -67.33 36.31
N VAL A 199 -6.34 -67.73 35.37
CA VAL A 199 -5.86 -69.12 35.28
C VAL A 199 -5.06 -69.52 36.53
N VAL A 200 -4.16 -68.64 37.00
CA VAL A 200 -3.38 -68.88 38.23
C VAL A 200 -4.28 -69.01 39.45
N ILE A 201 -5.25 -68.10 39.61
CA ILE A 201 -6.22 -68.11 40.72
C ILE A 201 -7.06 -69.38 40.68
N LYS A 202 -7.53 -69.80 39.50
CA LYS A 202 -8.29 -71.06 39.32
C LYS A 202 -7.45 -72.28 39.69
N ARG A 203 -6.16 -72.30 39.33
CA ARG A 203 -5.22 -73.38 39.67
C ARG A 203 -4.85 -73.42 41.16
N TRP A 204 -4.90 -72.28 41.86
CA TRP A 204 -4.71 -72.21 43.31
C TRP A 204 -5.93 -72.67 44.10
N ARG A 205 -7.14 -72.36 43.63
CA ARG A 205 -8.41 -72.79 44.27
C ARG A 205 -8.76 -74.28 44.08
N GLY A 206 -8.12 -74.96 43.13
CA GLY A 206 -8.34 -76.39 42.84
C GLY A 206 -7.31 -77.34 43.46
N ARG A 207 -6.43 -76.84 44.33
CA ARG A 207 -5.55 -77.62 45.21
C ARG A 207 -6.01 -77.45 46.65
#